data_AF-S4MSP6-F1
#
_entry.id   AF-S4MSP6-F1
#
_cell.length_a   1.000
_cell.length_b   1.000
_cell.length_c   1.000
_cell.angle_alpha   90.00
_cell.angle_beta   90.00
_cell.angle_gamma   90.00
#
_symmetry.space_group_name_H-M   'P 1'
#
loop_
_entity.id
_entity.type
_entity.pdbx_description
1 polymer ?
#
loop_
_entity_poly.entity_id
_entity_poly.type
_entity_poly.pdbx_seq_one_letter_code
_entity_poly.pdbx_strand_id
1 'polypeptide(L)' 'MTTPAPGTGCVVTGIDGAPIGETGRGLVAAADDETHGLLMSMMMRSRG' A
#
# COMPACT_ATOMS: atom_id res chain seq x y z
N MET A 1 -8.37 -27.14 7.14
CA MET A 1 -8.46 -25.67 7.12
C MET A 1 -7.08 -25.16 6.74
N THR A 2 -6.83 -24.97 5.44
CA THR A 2 -5.57 -24.34 5.00
C THR A 2 -5.81 -22.85 4.98
N THR A 3 -5.10 -22.09 5.80
CA THR A 3 -5.00 -20.65 5.60
C THR A 3 -4.29 -20.40 4.25
N PRO A 4 -4.72 -19.41 3.45
CA PRO A 4 -4.03 -19.07 2.22
C PRO A 4 -2.62 -18.56 2.54
N ALA A 5 -1.62 -19.00 1.78
CA ALA A 5 -0.25 -18.51 1.90
C ALA A 5 -0.19 -17.04 1.43
N PRO A 6 0.51 -16.15 2.15
CA PRO A 6 0.67 -14.77 1.70
C PRO A 6 1.59 -14.72 0.48
N GLY A 7 1.15 -14.06 -0.59
CA GLY A 7 2.06 -13.51 -1.59
C GLY A 7 1.86 -13.97 -3.03
N THR A 8 0.79 -13.48 -3.68
CA THR A 8 0.82 -13.13 -5.11
C THR A 8 -0.14 -11.97 -5.46
N GLY A 9 -0.62 -11.22 -4.46
CA GLY A 9 -1.60 -10.12 -4.61
C GLY A 9 -1.23 -8.81 -3.93
N CYS A 10 -0.02 -8.71 -3.36
CA CYS A 10 0.37 -7.52 -2.62
C CYS A 10 0.56 -6.32 -3.55
N VAL A 11 -0.08 -5.20 -3.21
CA VAL A 11 0.04 -3.92 -3.93
C VAL A 11 1.14 -3.10 -3.28
N VAL A 12 2.06 -2.58 -4.07
CA VAL A 12 3.15 -1.70 -3.58
C VAL A 12 3.19 -0.43 -4.41
N THR A 13 3.09 0.72 -3.75
CA THR A 13 3.15 2.04 -4.39
C THR A 13 4.07 2.97 -3.60
N GLY A 14 4.33 4.14 -4.18
CA GLY A 14 4.80 5.29 -3.41
C GLY A 14 3.79 5.70 -2.34
N ILE A 15 4.31 6.39 -1.33
CA ILE A 15 3.58 7.07 -0.26
C ILE A 15 2.52 8.10 -0.74
N ASP A 16 2.61 8.49 -2.00
CA ASP A 16 1.68 9.38 -2.69
C ASP A 16 0.64 8.62 -3.54
N GLY A 17 0.63 7.29 -3.47
CA GLY A 17 -0.20 6.41 -4.31
C GLY A 17 0.32 6.24 -5.75
N ALA A 18 1.33 7.00 -6.16
CA ALA A 18 1.96 6.88 -7.46
C ALA A 18 2.80 5.59 -7.61
N PRO A 19 3.04 5.12 -8.85
CA PRO A 19 3.96 4.01 -9.11
C PRO A 19 5.35 4.25 -8.49
N ILE A 20 6.03 3.17 -8.14
CA ILE A 20 7.35 3.24 -7.52
C ILE A 20 8.34 3.87 -8.50
N GLY A 21 8.92 5.01 -8.11
CA GLY A 21 9.95 5.72 -8.86
C GLY A 21 11.10 6.12 -7.93
N GLU A 22 12.26 6.42 -8.53
CA GLU A 22 13.52 6.66 -7.82
C GLU A 22 13.50 7.87 -6.87
N THR A 23 12.49 8.74 -6.99
CA THR A 23 12.33 9.97 -6.20
C THR A 23 11.25 9.88 -5.11
N GLY A 24 10.67 8.70 -4.87
CA GLY A 24 9.60 8.52 -3.89
C GLY A 24 10.05 8.80 -2.45
N ARG A 25 9.26 9.57 -1.70
CA ARG A 25 9.53 9.91 -0.28
C ARG A 25 9.34 8.74 0.70
N GLY A 26 8.92 7.58 0.19
CA GLY A 26 8.58 6.38 0.95
C GLY A 26 7.68 5.44 0.16
N LEU A 27 7.44 4.26 0.71
CA LEU A 27 6.63 3.20 0.09
C LEU A 27 5.49 2.77 0.99
N VAL A 28 4.43 2.28 0.38
CA VAL A 28 3.31 1.61 1.04
C VAL A 28 3.10 0.27 0.37
N ALA A 29 3.13 -0.79 1.17
CA ALA A 29 2.81 -2.15 0.73
C ALA A 29 1.58 -2.63 1.49
N ALA A 30 0.63 -3.20 0.76
CA ALA A 30 -0.60 -3.77 1.30
C ALA A 30 -0.84 -5.16 0.73
N ALA A 31 -1.62 -5.97 1.44
CA ALA A 31 -1.94 -7.33 1.01
C ALA A 31 -2.81 -7.36 -0.26
N ASP A 32 -3.58 -6.30 -0.49
CA ASP A 32 -4.55 -6.13 -1.57
C ASP A 32 -4.90 -4.64 -1.74
N ASP A 33 -5.65 -4.32 -2.79
CA ASP A 33 -6.03 -2.95 -3.17
C ASP A 33 -6.99 -2.29 -2.17
N GLU A 34 -7.90 -3.07 -1.57
CA GLU A 34 -8.83 -2.56 -0.56
C GLU A 34 -8.08 -2.06 0.69
N THR A 35 -7.16 -2.90 1.19
CA THR A 35 -6.30 -2.54 2.33
C THR A 35 -5.40 -1.35 1.99
N HIS A 36 -4.88 -1.29 0.76
CA HIS A 36 -4.06 -0.18 0.29
C HIS A 36 -4.80 1.16 0.34
N GLY A 37 -6.05 1.21 -0.16
CA GLY A 37 -6.88 2.42 -0.13
C GLY A 37 -7.20 2.93 1.27
N LEU A 38 -7.42 2.01 2.22
CA LEU A 38 -7.62 2.35 3.64
C LEU A 38 -6.36 2.96 4.27
N LEU A 39 -5.19 2.34 4.04
CA LEU A 39 -3.89 2.85 4.48
C LEU A 39 -3.64 4.26 3.93
N MET A 40 -3.88 4.48 2.64
CA MET A 40 -3.75 5.80 2.02
C MET A 40 -4.67 6.82 2.67
N SER A 41 -5.94 6.48 2.90
CA SER A 41 -6.91 7.37 3.56
C SER A 41 -6.46 7.77 4.97
N MET A 42 -5.92 6.82 5.75
CA MET A 42 -5.37 7.09 7.08
C MET A 42 -4.12 7.99 7.01
N MET A 43 -3.23 7.75 6.05
CA MET A 43 -2.03 8.56 5.87
C MET A 43 -2.36 9.99 5.45
N MET A 44 -3.32 10.19 4.55
CA MET A 44 -3.76 11.53 4.14
C MET A 44 -4.38 12.28 5.31
N ARG A 45 -5.17 11.60 6.16
CA ARG A 45 -5.68 12.15 7.41
C ARG A 45 -4.55 12.60 8.33
N SER A 46 -3.48 11.82 8.44
CA SER A 46 -2.36 12.10 9.34
C SER A 46 -1.44 13.24 8.87
N ARG A 47 -1.52 13.63 7.60
CA ARG A 47 -0.69 14.71 7.00
C ARG A 47 -1.38 16.07 6.97
N GLY A 48 -2.70 16.09 7.20
CA GLY A 48 -3.52 17.31 7.25
C GLY A 48 -3.45 18.00 8.60
#